data_AF-A0A540X958-F1
#
_entry.id   AF-A0A540X958-F1
#
_cell.length_a   1.000
_cell.length_b   1.000
_cell.length_c   1.000
_cell.angle_alpha   90.00
_cell.angle_beta   90.00
_cell.angle_gamma   90.00
#
_symmetry.space_group_name_H-M   'P 1'
#
loop_
_entity.id
_entity.type
_entity.pdbx_description
1 polymer ?
#
loop_
_entity_poly.entity_id
_entity_poly.type
_entity_poly.pdbx_seq_one_letter_code
_entity_poly.pdbx_strand_id
1 'polypeptide(L)'
;MSREENARYFESIRPRSALAPFKLWMKLLPFILVAYVAAYFMVTGGKTPKLPSTEELSRSGSQLGFVLLVGGVLAVGTLGSIFWKGLSARRKINAAFLHPDVSALLAVYEQVYASSSRFPDVAFYRASSRALAHACYGDAASARRELASVDWSARPPVIRAMERVGEASIVMLCEDDPARGLALAKEALSMVEFPSPVAGSDEGRAYYEICVGIGEVLTGTATPDSLAALEVHNQQTNLPVAWLMSAWGLRVASARAGNTVGAEVLRKRLQKDAPHCAPLHRIPG
;
A
#
# COMPACT_ATOMS: atom_id res chain seq x y z
N MET A 1 -9.70 20.69 12.52
CA MET A 1 -10.61 20.50 11.38
C MET A 1 -10.36 19.22 10.61
N SER A 2 -9.11 18.78 10.39
CA SER A 2 -8.79 17.62 9.55
C SER A 2 -9.45 16.30 9.98
N ARG A 3 -9.44 15.97 11.28
CA ARG A 3 -9.93 14.69 11.80
C ARG A 3 -11.41 14.42 11.54
N GLU A 4 -12.29 15.39 11.79
CA GLU A 4 -13.74 15.24 11.59
C GLU A 4 -14.13 15.21 10.12
N GLU A 5 -13.44 15.98 9.28
CA GLU A 5 -13.61 15.93 7.82
C GLU A 5 -13.18 14.59 7.25
N ASN A 6 -12.04 14.07 7.69
CA ASN A 6 -11.58 12.72 7.34
C ASN A 6 -12.58 11.66 7.82
N ALA A 7 -13.12 11.78 9.05
CA ALA A 7 -14.15 10.87 9.57
C ALA A 7 -15.38 10.81 8.67
N ARG A 8 -15.95 11.98 8.34
CA ARG A 8 -17.11 12.10 7.44
C ARG A 8 -16.82 11.53 6.05
N TYR A 9 -15.63 11.80 5.52
CA TYR A 9 -15.19 11.23 4.26
C TYR A 9 -15.14 9.70 4.33
N PHE A 10 -14.48 9.12 5.34
CA PHE A 10 -14.41 7.67 5.52
C PHE A 10 -15.77 7.03 5.68
N GLU A 11 -16.69 7.65 6.42
CA GLU A 11 -18.08 7.20 6.54
C GLU A 11 -18.82 7.24 5.21
N SER A 12 -18.59 8.26 4.38
CA SER A 12 -19.22 8.37 3.06
C SER A 12 -18.78 7.28 2.08
N ILE A 13 -17.54 6.79 2.21
CA ILE A 13 -17.00 5.72 1.36
C ILE A 13 -17.18 4.32 1.98
N ARG A 14 -17.44 4.23 3.29
CA ARG A 14 -17.67 2.98 4.03
C ARG A 14 -18.77 2.09 3.44
N PRO A 15 -19.99 2.57 3.13
CA PRO A 15 -21.05 1.74 2.55
C PRO A 15 -20.72 1.27 1.12
N ARG A 16 -19.74 1.92 0.46
CA ARG A 16 -19.25 1.52 -0.87
C ARG A 16 -18.11 0.50 -0.77
N SER A 17 -17.47 0.38 0.40
CA SER A 17 -16.48 -0.65 0.70
C SER A 17 -17.13 -1.83 1.44
N ALA A 18 -17.55 -2.87 0.71
CA ALA A 18 -18.12 -4.11 1.27
C ALA A 18 -17.15 -4.94 2.17
N LEU A 19 -16.03 -4.34 2.62
CA LEU A 19 -14.85 -5.03 3.15
C LEU A 19 -14.76 -5.08 4.69
N ALA A 20 -15.54 -4.28 5.42
CA ALA A 20 -15.46 -4.23 6.89
C ALA A 20 -16.03 -5.51 7.58
N PRO A 21 -17.28 -5.96 7.33
CA PRO A 21 -17.77 -7.23 7.86
C PRO A 21 -16.99 -8.44 7.31
N PHE A 22 -16.39 -8.28 6.13
CA PHE A 22 -15.59 -9.28 5.42
C PHE A 22 -14.24 -9.57 6.07
N LYS A 23 -13.55 -8.58 6.65
CA LYS A 23 -12.29 -8.80 7.40
C LYS A 23 -12.50 -9.52 8.73
N LEU A 24 -13.61 -9.24 9.44
CA LEU A 24 -13.98 -9.99 10.64
C LEU A 24 -14.25 -11.46 10.29
N TRP A 25 -14.95 -11.69 9.18
CA TRP A 25 -15.16 -13.03 8.61
C TRP A 25 -13.83 -13.71 8.21
N MET A 26 -12.86 -12.99 7.64
CA MET A 26 -11.54 -13.55 7.30
C MET A 26 -10.75 -14.03 8.51
N LYS A 27 -10.76 -13.28 9.62
CA LYS A 27 -10.09 -13.71 10.85
C LYS A 27 -10.74 -14.96 11.43
N LEU A 28 -12.05 -15.12 11.23
CA LEU A 28 -12.81 -16.27 11.71
C LEU A 28 -12.76 -17.46 10.74
N LEU A 29 -12.48 -17.26 9.45
CA LEU A 29 -12.46 -18.30 8.42
C LEU A 29 -11.61 -19.54 8.79
N PRO A 30 -10.35 -19.44 9.24
CA PRO A 30 -9.58 -20.62 9.64
C PRO A 30 -10.21 -21.34 10.84
N PHE A 31 -10.80 -20.61 11.78
CA PHE A 31 -11.53 -21.19 12.91
C PHE A 31 -12.83 -21.87 12.47
N ILE A 32 -13.56 -21.27 11.53
CA ILE A 32 -14.77 -21.86 10.93
C ILE A 32 -14.41 -23.12 10.15
N LEU A 33 -13.30 -23.12 9.41
CA LEU A 33 -12.83 -24.29 8.66
C LEU A 33 -12.41 -25.42 9.60
N VAL A 34 -11.65 -25.11 10.66
CA VAL A 34 -11.26 -26.08 11.69
C VAL A 34 -12.47 -26.60 12.45
N ALA A 35 -13.40 -25.74 12.86
CA ALA A 35 -14.63 -26.13 13.52
C ALA A 35 -15.52 -26.98 12.61
N TYR A 36 -15.60 -26.66 11.31
CA TYR A 36 -16.31 -27.45 10.32
C TYR A 36 -15.67 -28.83 10.14
N VAL A 37 -14.35 -28.90 9.98
CA VAL A 37 -13.62 -30.17 9.88
C VAL A 37 -13.79 -31.00 11.15
N ALA A 38 -13.68 -30.39 12.34
CA ALA A 38 -13.85 -31.06 13.62
C ALA A 38 -15.28 -31.58 13.84
N ALA A 39 -16.29 -30.73 13.60
CA ALA A 39 -17.70 -31.12 13.68
C ALA A 39 -18.02 -32.24 12.68
N TYR A 40 -17.50 -32.13 11.45
CA TYR A 40 -17.65 -33.18 10.44
C TYR A 40 -16.98 -34.50 10.86
N PHE A 41 -15.78 -34.44 11.44
CA PHE A 41 -15.06 -35.62 11.93
C PHE A 41 -15.81 -36.30 13.09
N MET A 42 -16.40 -35.50 13.99
CA MET A 42 -17.24 -36.00 15.09
C MET A 42 -18.52 -36.66 14.58
N VAL A 43 -19.17 -36.08 13.57
CA VAL A 43 -20.42 -36.62 12.99
C VAL A 43 -20.17 -37.88 12.15
N THR A 44 -19.06 -37.94 11.42
CA THR A 44 -18.75 -39.08 10.52
C THR A 44 -17.94 -40.19 11.19
N GLY A 45 -17.59 -40.05 12.47
CA GLY A 45 -16.80 -41.04 13.22
C GLY A 45 -15.40 -41.23 12.63
N GLY A 46 -14.80 -40.18 12.09
CA GLY A 46 -13.44 -40.18 11.55
C GLY A 46 -13.24 -40.88 10.20
N LYS A 47 -14.32 -41.15 9.45
CA LYS A 47 -14.21 -41.64 8.07
C LYS A 47 -13.76 -40.51 7.15
N THR A 48 -12.81 -40.80 6.25
CA THR A 48 -12.35 -39.83 5.26
C THR A 48 -13.53 -39.37 4.37
N PRO A 49 -13.59 -38.08 4.01
CA PRO A 49 -14.75 -37.53 3.32
C PRO A 49 -14.89 -38.17 1.94
N LYS A 50 -15.92 -38.99 1.77
CA LYS A 50 -16.50 -39.25 0.45
C LYS A 50 -17.27 -37.99 0.09
N LEU A 51 -16.91 -37.31 -1.01
CA LEU A 51 -17.70 -36.16 -1.45
C LEU A 51 -19.16 -36.62 -1.59
N PRO A 52 -20.12 -36.00 -0.88
CA PRO A 52 -21.51 -36.38 -0.98
C PRO A 52 -21.94 -36.24 -2.44
N SER A 53 -22.65 -37.25 -2.93
CA SER A 53 -23.20 -37.19 -4.28
C SER A 53 -24.20 -36.03 -4.37
N THR A 54 -24.33 -35.42 -5.55
CA THR A 54 -25.29 -34.33 -5.78
C THR A 54 -26.73 -34.72 -5.43
N GLU A 55 -27.06 -36.02 -5.48
CA GLU A 55 -28.35 -36.57 -5.08
C GLU A 55 -28.57 -36.56 -3.57
N GLU A 56 -27.56 -36.89 -2.76
CA GLU A 56 -27.66 -36.90 -1.28
C GLU A 56 -27.83 -35.50 -0.70
N LEU A 57 -27.19 -34.50 -1.30
CA LEU A 57 -27.34 -33.08 -0.94
C LEU A 57 -28.75 -32.55 -1.25
N SER A 58 -29.39 -33.04 -2.30
CA SER A 58 -30.77 -32.65 -2.66
C SER A 58 -31.83 -33.26 -1.73
N ARG A 59 -31.54 -34.44 -1.15
CA ARG A 59 -32.50 -35.25 -0.39
C ARG A 59 -32.67 -34.83 1.07
N SER A 60 -31.69 -34.14 1.67
CA SER A 60 -31.69 -33.88 3.13
C SER A 60 -32.62 -32.75 3.59
N GLY A 61 -33.34 -32.06 2.68
CA GLY A 61 -34.29 -31.00 3.01
C GLY A 61 -33.67 -29.73 3.64
N SER A 62 -32.36 -29.76 3.95
CA SER A 62 -31.61 -28.65 4.50
C SER A 62 -31.11 -27.73 3.39
N GLN A 63 -32.04 -26.99 2.76
CA GLN A 63 -31.70 -25.91 1.83
C GLN A 63 -30.67 -24.94 2.46
N LEU A 64 -30.75 -24.76 3.78
CA LEU A 64 -29.85 -23.90 4.54
C LEU A 64 -28.40 -24.42 4.56
N GLY A 65 -28.17 -25.73 4.68
CA GLY A 65 -26.83 -26.32 4.64
C GLY A 65 -26.16 -26.20 3.27
N PHE A 66 -26.93 -26.39 2.19
CA PHE A 66 -26.43 -26.20 0.82
C PHE A 66 -26.09 -24.73 0.54
N VAL A 67 -26.97 -23.79 0.94
CA VAL A 67 -26.74 -22.35 0.77
C VAL A 67 -25.49 -21.90 1.55
N LEU A 68 -25.29 -22.37 2.78
CA LEU A 68 -24.09 -22.05 3.56
C LEU A 68 -22.81 -22.60 2.92
N LEU A 69 -22.86 -23.82 2.38
CA LEU A 69 -21.70 -24.43 1.72
C LEU A 69 -21.34 -23.69 0.43
N VAL A 70 -22.31 -23.44 -0.45
CA VAL A 70 -22.09 -22.69 -1.70
C VAL A 70 -21.65 -21.25 -1.40
N GLY A 71 -22.30 -20.58 -0.44
CA GLY A 71 -21.93 -19.25 0.01
C GLY A 71 -20.50 -19.19 0.55
N GLY A 72 -20.10 -20.19 1.36
CA GLY A 72 -18.75 -20.33 1.88
C GLY A 72 -17.69 -20.48 0.78
N VAL A 73 -17.93 -21.36 -0.20
CA VAL A 73 -17.00 -21.56 -1.33
C VAL A 73 -16.86 -20.29 -2.17
N LEU A 74 -17.96 -19.60 -2.47
CA LEU A 74 -17.94 -18.34 -3.21
C LEU A 74 -17.20 -17.24 -2.43
N ALA A 75 -17.40 -17.14 -1.12
CA ALA A 75 -16.70 -16.20 -0.26
C ALA A 75 -15.18 -16.47 -0.27
N VAL A 76 -14.76 -17.73 -0.14
CA VAL A 76 -13.33 -18.11 -0.17
C VAL A 76 -12.72 -17.88 -1.56
N GLY A 77 -13.43 -18.21 -2.64
CA GLY A 77 -12.96 -17.99 -4.01
C GLY A 77 -12.78 -16.51 -4.35
N THR A 78 -13.74 -15.66 -3.95
CA THR A 78 -13.64 -14.21 -4.13
C THR A 78 -12.50 -13.60 -3.30
N LEU A 79 -12.33 -14.06 -2.06
CA LEU A 79 -11.20 -13.70 -1.19
C LEU A 79 -9.84 -14.05 -1.80
N GLY A 80 -9.69 -15.30 -2.23
CA GLY A 80 -8.48 -15.77 -2.90
C GLY A 80 -8.17 -14.95 -4.14
N SER A 81 -9.19 -14.57 -4.93
CA SER A 81 -9.04 -13.72 -6.10
C SER A 81 -8.54 -12.31 -5.74
N ILE A 82 -9.09 -11.66 -4.70
CA ILE A 82 -8.65 -10.32 -4.27
C ILE A 82 -7.19 -10.36 -3.79
N PHE A 83 -6.86 -11.34 -2.94
CA PHE A 83 -5.50 -11.52 -2.45
C PHE A 83 -4.51 -11.77 -3.60
N TRP A 84 -4.86 -12.66 -4.52
CA TRP A 84 -4.04 -12.98 -5.69
C TRP A 84 -3.84 -11.77 -6.60
N LYS A 85 -4.88 -10.96 -6.83
CA LYS A 85 -4.78 -9.71 -7.59
C LYS A 85 -3.82 -8.72 -6.94
N GLY A 86 -3.89 -8.58 -5.61
CA GLY A 86 -2.95 -7.75 -4.84
C GLY A 86 -1.50 -8.22 -4.98
N LEU A 87 -1.24 -9.51 -4.82
CA LEU A 87 0.09 -10.10 -5.02
C LEU A 87 0.59 -9.95 -6.46
N SER A 88 -0.29 -10.16 -7.45
CA SER A 88 0.03 -10.00 -8.86
C SER A 88 0.40 -8.55 -9.18
N ALA A 89 -0.37 -7.58 -8.69
CA ALA A 89 -0.08 -6.16 -8.84
C ALA A 89 1.29 -5.81 -8.25
N ARG A 90 1.60 -6.28 -7.04
CA ARG A 90 2.92 -6.06 -6.40
C ARG A 90 4.07 -6.63 -7.24
N ARG A 91 3.93 -7.85 -7.74
CA ARG A 91 4.95 -8.47 -8.61
C ARG A 91 5.14 -7.67 -9.90
N LYS A 92 4.05 -7.18 -10.50
CA LYS A 92 4.11 -6.33 -11.70
C LYS A 92 4.77 -4.99 -11.42
N ILE A 93 4.47 -4.34 -10.29
CA ILE A 93 5.12 -3.10 -9.87
C ILE A 93 6.63 -3.32 -9.67
N ASN A 94 7.03 -4.39 -8.95
CA ASN A 94 8.45 -4.73 -8.79
C ASN A 94 9.14 -4.96 -10.13
N ALA A 95 8.52 -5.72 -11.03
CA ALA A 95 9.07 -5.95 -12.36
C ALA A 95 9.16 -4.64 -13.17
N ALA A 96 8.19 -3.74 -13.02
CA ALA A 96 8.17 -2.46 -13.72
C ALA A 96 9.35 -1.55 -13.33
N PHE A 97 9.79 -1.56 -12.06
CA PHE A 97 10.98 -0.82 -11.62
C PHE A 97 12.29 -1.30 -12.25
N LEU A 98 12.31 -2.52 -12.83
CA LEU A 98 13.46 -3.03 -13.57
C LEU A 98 13.53 -2.49 -15.00
N HIS A 99 12.49 -1.83 -15.50
CA HIS A 99 12.49 -1.25 -16.84
C HIS A 99 13.25 0.08 -16.89
N PRO A 100 13.94 0.37 -18.02
CA PRO A 100 14.74 1.58 -18.20
C PRO A 100 13.94 2.87 -18.21
N ASP A 101 12.65 2.79 -18.48
CA ASP A 101 11.76 3.93 -18.58
C ASP A 101 10.52 3.78 -17.69
N VAL A 102 9.88 4.91 -17.40
CA VAL A 102 8.73 5.01 -16.49
C VAL A 102 7.46 4.36 -17.07
N SER A 103 7.37 4.12 -18.39
CA SER A 103 6.13 3.70 -19.06
C SER A 103 5.62 2.35 -18.56
N ALA A 104 6.53 1.42 -18.23
CA ALA A 104 6.16 0.13 -17.67
C ALA A 104 5.41 0.29 -16.33
N LEU A 105 5.89 1.19 -15.47
CA LEU A 105 5.26 1.44 -14.17
C LEU A 105 3.92 2.17 -14.32
N LEU A 106 3.84 3.14 -15.24
CA LEU A 106 2.58 3.81 -15.57
C LEU A 106 1.54 2.83 -16.11
N ALA A 107 1.93 1.91 -17.00
CA ALA A 107 1.02 0.90 -17.56
C ALA A 107 0.46 -0.04 -16.47
N VAL A 108 1.29 -0.41 -15.48
CA VAL A 108 0.83 -1.21 -14.33
C VAL A 108 -0.16 -0.41 -13.48
N TYR A 109 0.11 0.86 -13.20
CA TYR A 109 -0.84 1.70 -12.46
C TYR A 109 -2.16 1.90 -13.20
N GLU A 110 -2.13 2.14 -14.51
CA GLU A 110 -3.35 2.22 -15.33
C GLU A 110 -4.16 0.93 -15.25
N GLN A 111 -3.51 -0.24 -15.35
CA GLN A 111 -4.19 -1.53 -15.21
C GLN A 111 -4.83 -1.71 -13.82
N VAL A 112 -4.09 -1.37 -12.74
CA VAL A 112 -4.57 -1.48 -11.36
C VAL A 112 -5.79 -0.56 -11.14
N TYR A 113 -5.72 0.69 -11.58
CA TYR A 113 -6.79 1.66 -11.37
C TYR A 113 -7.97 1.49 -12.32
N ALA A 114 -7.78 0.99 -13.54
CA ALA A 114 -8.87 0.65 -14.45
C ALA A 114 -9.81 -0.40 -13.84
N SER A 115 -9.24 -1.38 -13.11
CA SER A 115 -10.02 -2.39 -12.38
C SER A 115 -10.76 -1.85 -11.14
N SER A 116 -10.45 -0.61 -10.75
CA SER A 116 -10.95 0.05 -9.53
C SER A 116 -11.87 1.24 -9.85
N SER A 117 -12.49 1.29 -11.03
CA SER A 117 -13.31 2.42 -11.51
C SER A 117 -14.48 2.80 -10.60
N ARG A 118 -14.90 1.91 -9.69
CA ARG A 118 -15.96 2.16 -8.70
C ARG A 118 -15.45 2.80 -7.41
N PHE A 119 -14.14 2.90 -7.21
CA PHE A 119 -13.57 3.52 -6.02
C PHE A 119 -13.66 5.05 -6.14
N PRO A 120 -14.24 5.74 -5.14
CA PRO A 120 -14.24 7.20 -5.13
C PRO A 120 -12.79 7.70 -5.17
N ASP A 121 -12.57 8.79 -5.90
CA ASP A 121 -11.26 9.44 -5.98
C ASP A 121 -10.16 8.66 -6.70
N VAL A 122 -10.49 7.61 -7.48
CA VAL A 122 -9.52 6.83 -8.28
C VAL A 122 -8.61 7.71 -9.16
N ALA A 123 -9.12 8.85 -9.66
CA ALA A 123 -8.34 9.82 -10.43
C ALA A 123 -7.19 10.43 -9.62
N PHE A 124 -7.40 10.71 -8.32
CA PHE A 124 -6.39 11.28 -7.42
C PHE A 124 -5.31 10.27 -7.07
N TYR A 125 -5.69 9.03 -6.79
CA TYR A 125 -4.72 7.94 -6.58
C TYR A 125 -3.88 7.69 -7.83
N ARG A 126 -4.50 7.74 -9.01
CA ARG A 126 -3.81 7.61 -10.29
C ARG A 126 -2.83 8.77 -10.50
N ALA A 127 -3.26 10.02 -10.35
CA ALA A 127 -2.40 11.20 -10.48
C ALA A 127 -1.21 11.14 -9.51
N SER A 128 -1.45 10.84 -8.23
CA SER A 128 -0.39 10.72 -7.21
C SER A 128 0.60 9.60 -7.55
N SER A 129 0.12 8.42 -7.96
CA SER A 129 1.00 7.29 -8.29
C SER A 129 1.82 7.54 -9.55
N ARG A 130 1.24 8.20 -10.56
CA ARG A 130 1.97 8.60 -11.78
C ARG A 130 3.02 9.66 -11.46
N ALA A 131 2.68 10.65 -10.64
CA ALA A 131 3.63 11.66 -10.19
C ALA A 131 4.83 11.03 -9.46
N LEU A 132 4.57 10.09 -8.55
CA LEU A 132 5.60 9.38 -7.81
C LEU A 132 6.47 8.50 -8.72
N ALA A 133 5.88 7.82 -9.71
CA ALA A 133 6.63 7.10 -10.72
C ALA A 133 7.63 8.03 -11.43
N HIS A 134 7.17 9.18 -11.94
CA HIS A 134 8.06 10.15 -12.58
C HIS A 134 9.14 10.67 -11.61
N ALA A 135 8.80 10.97 -10.36
CA ALA A 135 9.77 11.41 -9.35
C ALA A 135 10.85 10.36 -9.08
N CYS A 136 10.50 9.07 -8.96
CA CYS A 136 11.46 7.98 -8.81
C CYS A 136 12.42 7.86 -10.01
N TYR A 137 11.98 8.23 -11.21
CA TYR A 137 12.82 8.28 -12.42
C TYR A 137 13.50 9.64 -12.65
N GLY A 138 13.31 10.61 -11.76
CA GLY A 138 13.98 11.92 -11.81
C GLY A 138 13.31 12.95 -12.72
N ASP A 139 12.09 12.69 -13.20
CA ASP A 139 11.35 13.58 -14.07
C ASP A 139 10.39 14.48 -13.28
N ALA A 140 10.95 15.50 -12.63
CA ALA A 140 10.19 16.45 -11.80
C ALA A 140 9.09 17.16 -12.59
N ALA A 141 9.36 17.54 -13.85
CA ALA A 141 8.42 18.29 -14.67
C ALA A 141 7.17 17.46 -14.99
N SER A 142 7.35 16.20 -15.41
CA SER A 142 6.21 15.31 -15.63
C SER A 142 5.49 14.98 -14.33
N ALA A 143 6.22 14.76 -13.23
CA ALA A 143 5.61 14.50 -11.94
C ALA A 143 4.67 15.64 -11.49
N ARG A 144 5.10 16.90 -11.66
CA ARG A 144 4.26 18.08 -11.37
C ARG A 144 3.05 18.18 -12.29
N ARG A 145 3.20 17.87 -13.59
CA ARG A 145 2.07 17.83 -14.54
C ARG A 145 1.02 16.80 -14.13
N GLU A 146 1.45 15.63 -13.66
CA GLU A 146 0.53 14.59 -13.17
C GLU A 146 -0.23 15.06 -11.93
N LEU A 147 0.43 15.69 -10.95
CA LEU A 147 -0.26 16.29 -9.81
C LEU A 147 -1.25 17.38 -10.25
N ALA A 148 -0.87 18.26 -11.19
CA ALA A 148 -1.73 19.33 -11.68
C ALA A 148 -2.91 18.84 -12.55
N SER A 149 -3.00 17.55 -12.87
CA SER A 149 -4.07 17.00 -13.73
C SER A 149 -5.43 16.86 -13.03
N VAL A 150 -5.48 17.01 -11.70
CA VAL A 150 -6.70 16.90 -10.89
C VAL A 150 -6.83 18.08 -9.94
N ASP A 151 -8.07 18.46 -9.60
CA ASP A 151 -8.32 19.51 -8.61
C ASP A 151 -8.33 18.94 -7.19
N TRP A 152 -7.21 19.12 -6.48
CA TRP A 152 -7.05 18.70 -5.08
C TRP A 152 -7.82 19.59 -4.10
N SER A 153 -8.05 20.85 -4.43
CA SER A 153 -8.56 21.85 -3.49
C SER A 153 -9.96 21.52 -2.96
N ALA A 154 -10.79 20.90 -3.80
CA ALA A 154 -12.14 20.47 -3.47
C ALA A 154 -12.20 19.14 -2.69
N ARG A 155 -11.06 18.54 -2.31
CA ARG A 155 -10.98 17.21 -1.71
C ARG A 155 -10.73 17.23 -0.21
N PRO A 156 -11.18 16.19 0.52
CA PRO A 156 -10.95 16.10 1.95
C PRO A 156 -9.44 16.07 2.27
N PRO A 157 -9.04 16.50 3.48
CA PRO A 157 -7.63 16.60 3.88
C PRO A 157 -6.80 15.34 3.58
N VAL A 158 -7.31 14.14 3.86
CA VAL A 158 -6.58 12.88 3.58
C VAL A 158 -6.27 12.64 2.09
N ILE A 159 -7.08 13.17 1.17
CA ILE A 159 -6.81 13.10 -0.27
C ILE A 159 -5.83 14.21 -0.68
N ARG A 160 -5.98 15.41 -0.14
CA ARG A 160 -5.00 16.51 -0.35
C ARG A 160 -3.60 16.18 0.15
N ALA A 161 -3.49 15.35 1.19
CA ALA A 161 -2.21 14.86 1.66
C ALA A 161 -1.40 14.16 0.56
N MET A 162 -2.07 13.50 -0.40
CA MET A 162 -1.41 12.82 -1.52
C MET A 162 -0.71 13.80 -2.48
N GLU A 163 -1.25 15.00 -2.65
CA GLU A 163 -0.60 16.08 -3.39
C GLU A 163 0.66 16.50 -2.65
N ARG A 164 0.54 16.82 -1.36
CA ARG A 164 1.65 17.30 -0.53
C ARG A 164 2.80 16.29 -0.43
N VAL A 165 2.50 15.01 -0.26
CA VAL A 165 3.54 13.96 -0.24
C VAL A 165 4.15 13.72 -1.63
N GLY A 166 3.37 13.90 -2.70
CA GLY A 166 3.86 13.90 -4.07
C GLY A 166 4.84 15.04 -4.33
N GLU A 167 4.48 16.27 -3.94
CA GLU A 167 5.37 17.43 -3.99
C GLU A 167 6.63 17.23 -3.14
N ALA A 168 6.48 16.70 -1.92
CA ALA A 168 7.61 16.37 -1.06
C ALA A 168 8.57 15.38 -1.74
N SER A 169 8.03 14.34 -2.38
CA SER A 169 8.82 13.33 -3.09
C SER A 169 9.57 13.94 -4.28
N ILE A 170 8.92 14.80 -5.07
CA ILE A 170 9.57 15.53 -6.18
C ILE A 170 10.72 16.37 -5.67
N VAL A 171 10.47 17.15 -4.62
CA VAL A 171 11.47 18.06 -4.05
C VAL A 171 12.69 17.29 -3.51
N MET A 172 12.47 16.22 -2.73
CA MET A 172 13.54 15.43 -2.15
C MET A 172 14.33 14.59 -3.18
N LEU A 173 13.64 14.03 -4.18
CA LEU A 173 14.25 13.15 -5.17
C LEU A 173 14.87 13.91 -6.35
N CYS A 174 14.35 15.09 -6.69
CA CYS A 174 14.69 15.74 -7.96
C CYS A 174 15.25 17.16 -7.83
N GLU A 175 14.97 17.90 -6.74
CA GLU A 175 15.26 19.34 -6.66
C GLU A 175 16.32 19.71 -5.60
N ASP A 176 16.83 18.73 -4.84
CA ASP A 176 17.86 18.93 -3.82
C ASP A 176 17.54 19.98 -2.74
N ASP A 177 16.24 20.16 -2.44
CA ASP A 177 15.75 21.04 -1.37
C ASP A 177 15.06 20.20 -0.25
N PRO A 178 15.83 19.45 0.55
CA PRO A 178 15.26 18.55 1.55
C PRO A 178 14.51 19.28 2.67
N ALA A 179 14.82 20.55 2.94
CA ALA A 179 14.12 21.34 3.94
C ALA A 179 12.67 21.62 3.54
N ARG A 180 12.46 22.05 2.28
CA ARG A 180 11.11 22.20 1.73
C ARG A 180 10.39 20.86 1.62
N GLY A 181 11.09 19.82 1.20
CA GLY A 181 10.56 18.45 1.13
C GLY A 181 10.05 17.96 2.49
N LEU A 182 10.82 18.17 3.55
CA LEU A 182 10.44 17.82 4.92
C LEU A 182 9.22 18.63 5.40
N ALA A 183 9.16 19.93 5.12
CA ALA A 183 8.01 20.75 5.49
C ALA A 183 6.72 20.24 4.84
N LEU A 184 6.76 19.92 3.54
CA LEU A 184 5.63 19.35 2.79
C LEU A 184 5.23 17.97 3.31
N ALA A 185 6.20 17.10 3.65
CA ALA A 185 5.91 15.78 4.22
C ALA A 185 5.24 15.89 5.60
N LYS A 186 5.68 16.81 6.45
CA LYS A 186 5.07 17.08 7.76
C LYS A 186 3.66 17.65 7.62
N GLU A 187 3.45 18.56 6.67
CA GLU A 187 2.12 19.07 6.31
C GLU A 187 1.21 17.90 5.88
N ALA A 188 1.67 17.06 4.96
CA ALA A 188 0.92 15.89 4.49
C ALA A 188 0.54 14.95 5.66
N LEU A 189 1.49 14.63 6.54
CA LEU A 189 1.23 13.76 7.69
C LEU A 189 0.16 14.36 8.64
N SER A 190 0.19 15.68 8.87
CA SER A 190 -0.80 16.37 9.71
C SER A 190 -2.23 16.33 9.13
N MET A 191 -2.37 16.15 7.81
CA MET A 191 -3.65 16.02 7.13
C MET A 191 -4.25 14.60 7.27
N VAL A 192 -3.43 13.61 7.64
CA VAL A 192 -3.74 12.18 7.62
C VAL A 192 -4.06 11.67 9.03
N GLU A 193 -4.85 12.45 9.77
CA GLU A 193 -5.41 12.00 11.04
C GLU A 193 -6.61 11.08 10.80
N PHE A 194 -6.42 9.79 11.12
CA PHE A 194 -7.48 8.79 11.04
C PHE A 194 -8.23 8.67 12.38
N PRO A 195 -9.57 8.69 12.39
CA PRO A 195 -10.35 8.48 13.60
C PRO A 195 -10.44 6.98 13.93
N SER A 196 -9.70 6.51 14.94
CA SER A 196 -9.73 5.11 15.44
C SER A 196 -9.35 4.08 14.34
N PRO A 197 -9.12 2.78 14.61
CA PRO A 197 -8.45 1.91 13.65
C PRO A 197 -9.37 1.54 12.47
N VAL A 198 -9.34 2.38 11.43
CA VAL A 198 -9.90 2.07 10.10
C VAL A 198 -8.93 1.08 9.46
N ALA A 199 -9.39 -0.12 9.13
CA ALA A 199 -8.51 -1.15 8.58
C ALA A 199 -7.81 -0.65 7.29
N GLY A 200 -6.47 -0.57 7.30
CA GLY A 200 -5.70 0.04 6.21
C GLY A 200 -5.13 1.43 6.54
N SER A 201 -5.54 2.04 7.67
CA SER A 201 -5.06 3.37 8.10
C SER A 201 -3.57 3.36 8.37
N ASP A 202 -3.06 2.28 8.96
CA ASP A 202 -1.66 2.17 9.36
C ASP A 202 -0.77 2.04 8.12
N GLU A 203 -1.18 1.23 7.15
CA GLU A 203 -0.49 1.14 5.85
C GLU A 203 -0.56 2.44 5.05
N GLY A 204 -1.69 3.15 5.12
CA GLY A 204 -1.85 4.46 4.49
C GLY A 204 -0.95 5.53 5.14
N ARG A 205 -0.87 5.54 6.47
CA ARG A 205 -0.04 6.45 7.27
C ARG A 205 1.45 6.20 7.06
N ALA A 206 1.84 4.94 6.93
CA ALA A 206 3.24 4.52 6.79
C ALA A 206 3.98 5.29 5.69
N TYR A 207 3.36 5.51 4.53
CA TYR A 207 4.03 6.22 3.43
C TYR A 207 4.35 7.69 3.77
N TYR A 208 3.48 8.38 4.50
CA TYR A 208 3.72 9.74 4.96
C TYR A 208 4.83 9.80 6.00
N GLU A 209 4.84 8.85 6.95
CA GLU A 209 5.90 8.72 7.95
C GLU A 209 7.26 8.43 7.31
N ILE A 210 7.29 7.59 6.27
CA ILE A 210 8.50 7.33 5.48
C ILE A 210 9.02 8.63 4.86
N CYS A 211 8.15 9.44 4.25
CA CYS A 211 8.56 10.69 3.64
C CYS A 211 9.06 11.71 4.68
N VAL A 212 8.45 11.77 5.86
CA VAL A 212 8.94 12.59 6.98
C VAL A 212 10.32 12.11 7.44
N GLY A 213 10.46 10.80 7.73
CA GLY A 213 11.73 10.23 8.19
C GLY A 213 12.86 10.43 7.18
N ILE A 214 12.58 10.28 5.87
CA ILE A 214 13.54 10.60 4.81
C ILE A 214 13.91 12.08 4.85
N GLY A 215 12.94 12.99 4.93
CA GLY A 215 13.21 14.42 5.02
C GLY A 215 14.09 14.75 6.22
N GLU A 216 13.82 14.17 7.39
CA GLU A 216 14.61 14.36 8.60
C GLU A 216 16.04 13.81 8.46
N VAL A 217 16.20 12.66 7.81
CA VAL A 217 17.53 12.12 7.47
C VAL A 217 18.28 13.09 6.58
N LEU A 218 17.64 13.61 5.53
CA LEU A 218 18.24 14.50 4.55
C LEU A 218 18.60 15.88 5.12
N THR A 219 17.83 16.39 6.08
CA THR A 219 18.11 17.66 6.78
C THR A 219 19.04 17.48 7.99
N GLY A 220 19.45 16.25 8.32
CA GLY A 220 20.31 15.98 9.48
C GLY A 220 19.60 16.13 10.83
N THR A 221 18.26 16.07 10.84
CA THR A 221 17.42 16.20 12.03
C THR A 221 16.75 14.88 12.45
N ALA A 222 17.17 13.76 11.85
CA ALA A 222 16.64 12.44 12.18
C ALA A 222 16.93 12.07 13.64
N THR A 223 15.91 11.57 14.32
CA THR A 223 15.99 11.01 15.67
C THR A 223 16.14 9.48 15.61
N PRO A 224 16.59 8.81 16.69
CA PRO A 224 16.59 7.35 16.76
C PRO A 224 15.22 6.72 16.44
N ASP A 225 14.13 7.33 16.91
CA ASP A 225 12.77 6.84 16.65
C ASP A 225 12.40 6.96 15.16
N SER A 226 12.76 8.05 14.50
CA SER A 226 12.53 8.23 13.05
C SER A 226 13.29 7.20 12.21
N LEU A 227 14.52 6.86 12.62
CA LEU A 227 15.33 5.85 11.95
C LEU A 227 14.76 4.45 12.18
N ALA A 228 14.37 4.12 13.42
CA ALA A 228 13.73 2.85 13.75
C ALA A 228 12.41 2.67 12.97
N ALA A 229 11.62 3.74 12.82
CA ALA A 229 10.41 3.71 12.00
C ALA A 229 10.73 3.41 10.52
N LEU A 230 11.76 4.04 9.94
CA LEU A 230 12.20 3.75 8.58
C LEU A 230 12.68 2.29 8.42
N GLU A 231 13.38 1.73 9.41
CA GLU A 231 13.80 0.32 9.41
C GLU A 231 12.61 -0.63 9.45
N VAL A 232 11.64 -0.39 10.34
CA VAL A 232 10.39 -1.16 10.43
C VAL A 232 9.66 -1.12 9.08
N HIS A 233 9.50 0.06 8.50
CA HIS A 233 8.85 0.21 7.19
C HIS A 233 9.63 -0.51 6.10
N ASN A 234 10.97 -0.45 6.09
CA ASN A 234 11.79 -1.17 5.13
C ASN A 234 11.68 -2.71 5.26
N GLN A 235 11.48 -3.23 6.47
CA GLN A 235 11.43 -4.67 6.71
C GLN A 235 10.02 -5.25 6.50
N GLN A 236 8.98 -4.47 6.83
CA GLN A 236 7.62 -4.99 6.98
C GLN A 236 6.67 -4.55 5.87
N THR A 237 6.99 -3.48 5.13
CA THR A 237 6.09 -3.01 4.07
C THR A 237 6.03 -3.98 2.91
N ASN A 238 4.81 -4.18 2.40
CA ASN A 238 4.57 -4.94 1.18
C ASN A 238 4.43 -4.04 -0.07
N LEU A 239 4.60 -2.73 0.09
CA LEU A 239 4.49 -1.75 -0.98
C LEU A 239 5.88 -1.49 -1.57
N PRO A 240 6.14 -1.83 -2.84
CA PRO A 240 7.46 -1.69 -3.47
C PRO A 240 8.07 -0.30 -3.31
N VAL A 241 7.26 0.73 -3.57
CA VAL A 241 7.66 2.13 -3.46
C VAL A 241 8.05 2.51 -2.03
N ALA A 242 7.23 2.12 -1.04
CA ALA A 242 7.51 2.43 0.36
C ALA A 242 8.84 1.78 0.78
N TRP A 243 9.05 0.52 0.40
CA TRP A 243 10.30 -0.19 0.64
C TRP A 243 11.51 0.51 -0.02
N LEU A 244 11.41 0.87 -1.31
CA LEU A 244 12.46 1.57 -2.07
C LEU A 244 12.83 2.90 -1.41
N MET A 245 11.82 3.70 -1.06
CA MET A 245 12.01 5.01 -0.43
C MET A 245 12.66 4.87 0.95
N SER A 246 12.18 3.94 1.80
CA SER A 246 12.80 3.68 3.10
C SER A 246 14.24 3.18 2.96
N ALA A 247 14.54 2.30 1.99
CA ALA A 247 15.90 1.81 1.73
C ALA A 247 16.83 2.96 1.33
N TRP A 248 16.34 3.90 0.53
CA TRP A 248 17.09 5.10 0.16
C TRP A 248 17.38 6.00 1.37
N GLY A 249 16.37 6.32 2.19
CA GLY A 249 16.55 7.08 3.42
C GLY A 249 17.56 6.44 4.38
N LEU A 250 17.42 5.14 4.64
CA LEU A 250 18.34 4.39 5.50
C LEU A 250 19.76 4.33 4.95
N ARG A 251 19.92 4.30 3.63
CA ARG A 251 21.24 4.36 2.99
C ARG A 251 21.91 5.71 3.24
N VAL A 252 21.18 6.80 3.08
CA VAL A 252 21.69 8.14 3.36
C VAL A 252 22.08 8.28 4.83
N ALA A 253 21.22 7.82 5.75
CA ALA A 253 21.51 7.81 7.18
C ALA A 253 22.78 7.00 7.51
N SER A 254 22.90 5.79 6.95
CA SER A 254 24.06 4.91 7.13
C SER A 254 25.36 5.56 6.63
N ALA A 255 25.30 6.20 5.45
CA ALA A 255 26.46 6.87 4.87
C ALA A 255 26.91 8.06 5.73
N ARG A 256 25.97 8.89 6.21
CA ARG A 256 26.26 10.04 7.10
C ARG A 256 26.80 9.62 8.46
N ALA A 257 26.37 8.45 8.96
CA ALA A 257 26.89 7.85 10.19
C ALA A 257 28.26 7.16 10.01
N GLY A 258 28.85 7.15 8.81
CA GLY A 258 30.10 6.44 8.52
C GLY A 258 29.96 4.92 8.44
N ASN A 259 28.74 4.37 8.48
CA ASN A 259 28.46 2.95 8.28
C ASN A 259 28.48 2.60 6.77
N THR A 260 29.68 2.55 6.21
CA THR A 260 29.91 2.30 4.79
C THR A 260 29.40 0.93 4.34
N VAL A 261 29.51 -0.09 5.20
CA VAL A 261 29.02 -1.45 4.92
C VAL A 261 27.50 -1.46 4.79
N GLY A 262 26.78 -0.86 5.76
CA GLY A 262 25.32 -0.77 5.73
C GLY A 262 24.82 0.02 4.52
N ALA A 263 25.46 1.16 4.22
CA ALA A 263 25.13 1.97 3.05
C ALA A 263 25.32 1.20 1.73
N GLU A 264 26.39 0.40 1.62
CA GLU A 264 26.69 -0.39 0.43
C GLU A 264 25.72 -1.57 0.24
N VAL A 265 25.30 -2.22 1.32
CA VAL A 265 24.25 -3.27 1.27
C VAL A 265 22.95 -2.70 0.72
N LEU A 266 22.51 -1.56 1.23
CA LEU A 266 21.29 -0.90 0.77
C LEU A 266 21.44 -0.40 -0.68
N ARG A 267 22.62 0.13 -1.06
CA ARG A 267 22.91 0.52 -2.44
C ARG A 267 22.76 -0.65 -3.40
N LYS A 268 23.39 -1.80 -3.12
CA LYS A 268 23.31 -3.00 -3.96
C LYS A 268 21.87 -3.48 -4.12
N ARG A 269 21.09 -3.42 -3.05
CA ARG A 269 19.67 -3.81 -3.08
C ARG A 269 18.83 -2.86 -3.93
N LEU A 270 18.99 -1.54 -3.75
CA LEU A 270 18.36 -0.53 -4.60
C LEU A 270 18.74 -0.74 -6.07
N GLN A 271 20.03 -0.96 -6.38
CA GLN A 271 20.51 -1.19 -7.75
C GLN A 271 19.89 -2.44 -8.37
N LYS A 272 19.68 -3.49 -7.58
CA LYS A 272 19.04 -4.73 -8.03
C LYS A 272 17.56 -4.52 -8.33
N ASP A 273 16.85 -3.83 -7.45
CA ASP A 273 15.39 -3.80 -7.47
C ASP A 273 14.82 -2.58 -8.24
N ALA A 274 15.61 -1.53 -8.46
CA ALA A 274 15.25 -0.34 -9.24
C ALA A 274 16.48 0.29 -9.94
N PRO A 275 17.18 -0.43 -10.85
CA PRO A 275 18.45 -0.01 -11.45
C PRO A 275 18.40 1.33 -12.20
N HIS A 276 17.24 1.73 -12.68
CA HIS A 276 17.05 2.90 -13.56
C HIS A 276 16.48 4.12 -12.84
N CYS A 277 16.15 4.00 -11.55
CA CYS A 277 15.67 5.10 -10.71
C CYS A 277 16.86 5.90 -10.16
N ALA A 278 17.54 6.68 -11.01
CA ALA A 278 18.74 7.43 -10.67
C ALA A 278 18.65 8.26 -9.36
N PRO A 279 17.53 8.96 -9.07
CA PRO A 279 17.33 9.62 -7.78
C PRO A 279 17.51 8.75 -6.54
N LEU A 280 17.15 7.47 -6.58
CA LEU A 280 17.29 6.56 -5.44
C LEU A 280 18.74 6.10 -5.25
N HIS A 281 19.61 6.32 -6.24
CA HIS A 281 21.01 5.91 -6.21
C HIS A 281 21.95 7.01 -5.73
N ARG A 282 21.49 8.26 -5.63
CA ARG A 282 22.29 9.39 -5.14
C ARG A 282 22.25 9.51 -3.60
N ILE A 283 23.34 9.99 -3.03
CA ILE A 283 23.40 10.46 -1.64
C ILE A 283 23.48 11.99 -1.73
N PRO A 284 22.43 12.72 -1.37
CA PRO A 284 22.47 14.19 -1.35
C PRO A 284 23.55 14.67 -0.37
N GLY A 285 24.26 15.72 -0.78
CA GLY A 285 25.33 16.36 0.00
C GLY A 285 24.86 16.91 1.34
#